data_AF-A0A928EQZ9-F1
#
_entry.id   AF-A0A928EQZ9-F1
#
_cell.length_a   1.000
_cell.length_b   1.000
_cell.length_c   1.000
_cell.angle_alpha   90.00
_cell.angle_beta   90.00
_cell.angle_gamma   90.00
#
_symmetry.space_group_name_H-M   'P 1'
#
loop_
_entity.id
_entity.type
_entity.pdbx_description
1 polymer ?
#
loop_
_entity_poly.entity_id
_entity_poly.type
_entity_poly.pdbx_seq_one_letter_code
_entity_poly.pdbx_strand_id
1 'polypeptide(L)'
;MYFRSQKKLGNEVSIHEVIDTDKDGNPLTYIDVVSSEDTIAEDLDLKIKSARAIKIIHEELTEREQEIIIGRYGLGSAPAATQREIADRMGISRSYVSRIEKSALKKLHDRICRPGFYLF
;
A
#
# COMPACT_ATOMS: atom_id res chain seq x y z
N MET A 1 4.17 9.02 -51.65
CA MET A 1 3.56 8.12 -50.64
C MET A 1 3.37 8.85 -49.30
N TYR A 2 2.58 9.93 -49.26
CA TYR A 2 2.35 10.73 -48.04
C TYR A 2 0.97 10.48 -47.42
N PHE A 3 -0.02 10.20 -48.26
CA PHE A 3 -1.41 9.99 -47.83
C PHE A 3 -1.67 8.63 -47.15
N ARG A 4 -0.86 7.61 -47.48
CA ARG A 4 -0.99 6.25 -46.88
C ARG A 4 -0.39 6.16 -45.48
N SER A 5 0.60 6.99 -45.16
CA SER A 5 1.21 7.04 -43.81
C SER A 5 0.35 7.81 -42.81
N GLN A 6 -0.40 8.84 -43.25
CA GLN A 6 -1.33 9.59 -42.39
C GLN A 6 -2.55 8.78 -41.93
N LYS A 7 -2.91 7.68 -42.61
CA LYS A 7 -4.01 6.82 -42.18
C LYS A 7 -3.76 6.15 -40.81
N LYS A 8 -2.49 6.04 -40.38
CA LYS A 8 -2.13 5.59 -39.02
C LYS A 8 -2.37 6.65 -37.95
N LEU A 9 -2.28 7.93 -38.31
CA LEU A 9 -2.46 9.07 -37.41
C LEU A 9 -3.92 9.56 -37.33
N GLY A 10 -4.84 8.96 -38.08
CA GLY A 10 -6.23 9.45 -38.18
C GLY A 10 -7.02 9.41 -36.87
N ASN A 11 -6.53 8.69 -35.86
CA ASN A 11 -7.13 8.59 -34.52
C ASN A 11 -6.25 9.24 -33.44
N GLU A 12 -5.18 9.95 -33.82
CA GLU A 12 -4.33 10.67 -32.88
C GLU A 12 -4.93 12.05 -32.61
N VAL A 13 -5.11 12.38 -31.34
CA VAL A 13 -5.73 13.62 -30.87
C VAL A 13 -4.75 14.31 -29.93
N SER A 14 -4.61 15.63 -30.02
CA SER A 14 -3.70 16.36 -29.14
C SER A 14 -4.29 16.47 -27.74
N ILE A 15 -3.49 16.19 -26.71
CA ILE A 15 -3.94 16.33 -25.31
C ILE A 15 -4.20 17.82 -24.94
N HIS A 16 -3.63 18.75 -25.71
CA HIS A 16 -3.87 20.19 -25.56
C HIS A 16 -5.05 20.70 -26.39
N GLU A 17 -5.80 19.82 -27.07
CA GLU A 17 -6.98 20.21 -27.83
C GLU A 17 -8.13 20.60 -26.88
N VAL A 18 -8.82 21.69 -27.23
CA VAL A 18 -9.93 22.25 -26.45
C VAL A 18 -11.18 21.42 -26.71
N ILE A 19 -11.75 20.88 -25.64
CA ILE A 19 -13.01 20.13 -25.66
C ILE A 19 -14.19 21.09 -25.52
N ASP A 20 -14.09 22.02 -24.57
CA ASP A 20 -15.19 22.93 -24.19
C ASP A 20 -14.65 24.24 -23.63
N THR A 21 -15.52 25.20 -23.35
CA THR A 21 -15.17 26.48 -22.72
C THR A 21 -16.08 26.71 -21.51
N ASP A 22 -15.49 26.94 -20.34
CA ASP A 22 -16.26 27.22 -19.13
C ASP A 22 -16.98 28.59 -19.24
N LYS A 23 -17.92 28.87 -18.31
CA LYS A 23 -18.72 30.10 -18.26
C LYS A 23 -17.88 31.39 -18.22
N ASP A 24 -16.65 31.30 -17.73
CA ASP A 24 -15.68 32.41 -17.66
C ASP A 24 -14.77 32.52 -18.89
N GLY A 25 -14.97 31.68 -19.93
CA GLY A 25 -14.21 31.74 -21.18
C GLY A 25 -12.88 30.97 -21.18
N ASN A 26 -12.59 30.22 -20.12
CA ASN A 26 -11.37 29.41 -20.05
C ASN A 26 -11.54 28.12 -20.88
N PRO A 27 -10.59 27.81 -21.79
CA PRO A 27 -10.65 26.58 -22.58
C PRO A 27 -10.39 25.36 -21.68
N LEU A 28 -11.30 24.39 -21.70
CA LEU A 28 -11.14 23.08 -21.07
C LEU A 28 -10.49 22.13 -22.08
N THR A 29 -9.33 21.59 -21.76
CA THR A 29 -8.57 20.70 -22.65
C THR A 29 -8.60 19.24 -22.20
N TYR A 30 -8.20 18.30 -23.06
CA TYR A 30 -8.14 16.88 -22.69
C TYR A 30 -7.26 16.60 -21.47
N ILE A 31 -6.15 17.34 -21.28
CA ILE A 31 -5.29 17.15 -20.10
C ILE A 31 -6.00 17.51 -18.79
N ASP A 32 -6.99 18.41 -18.83
CA ASP A 32 -7.72 18.85 -17.63
C ASP A 32 -8.78 17.84 -17.19
N VAL A 33 -9.24 16.98 -18.12
CA VAL A 33 -10.33 16.02 -17.90
C VAL A 33 -9.82 14.60 -17.70
N VAL A 34 -8.68 14.25 -18.30
CA VAL A 34 -8.11 12.91 -18.19
C VAL A 34 -7.55 12.70 -16.78
N SER A 35 -8.26 11.91 -15.98
CA SER A 35 -7.78 11.39 -14.71
C SER A 35 -7.10 10.03 -14.88
N SER A 36 -6.12 9.75 -14.03
CA SER A 36 -5.55 8.41 -13.87
C SER A 36 -6.00 7.85 -12.53
N GLU A 37 -6.33 6.56 -12.49
CA GLU A 37 -6.63 5.85 -11.24
C GLU A 37 -5.36 5.63 -10.39
N ASP A 38 -4.18 5.67 -11.00
CA ASP A 38 -2.90 5.42 -10.33
C ASP A 38 -2.31 6.73 -9.78
N THR A 39 -2.73 7.10 -8.57
CA THR A 39 -2.18 8.27 -7.89
C THR A 39 -0.86 7.93 -7.22
N ILE A 40 0.26 8.52 -7.69
CA ILE A 40 1.60 8.43 -7.05
C ILE A 40 1.53 8.71 -5.53
N ALA A 41 0.59 9.56 -5.10
CA ALA A 41 0.34 9.88 -3.71
C ALA A 41 -0.07 8.66 -2.87
N GLU A 42 -0.90 7.77 -3.40
CA GLU A 42 -1.37 6.57 -2.68
C GLU A 42 -0.25 5.54 -2.51
N ASP A 43 0.55 5.35 -3.56
CA ASP A 43 1.75 4.51 -3.50
C ASP A 43 2.76 5.02 -2.46
N LEU A 44 2.97 6.33 -2.41
CA LEU A 44 3.84 6.96 -1.43
C LEU A 44 3.29 6.80 -0.01
N ASP A 45 2.00 7.04 0.19
CA ASP A 45 1.33 6.87 1.48
C ASP A 45 1.42 5.41 1.97
N LEU A 46 1.20 4.43 1.08
CA LEU A 46 1.37 3.02 1.38
C LEU A 46 2.80 2.67 1.79
N LYS A 47 3.80 3.20 1.08
CA LYS A 47 5.23 3.02 1.42
C LYS A 47 5.57 3.62 2.78
N ILE A 48 5.06 4.81 3.10
CA ILE A 48 5.30 5.46 4.39
C ILE A 48 4.64 4.67 5.52
N LYS A 49 3.37 4.28 5.34
CA LYS A 49 2.61 3.49 6.33
C LYS A 49 3.24 2.13 6.59
N SER A 50 3.68 1.43 5.54
CA SER A 50 4.35 0.13 5.67
C SER A 50 5.69 0.23 6.40
N ALA A 51 6.52 1.23 6.07
CA ALA A 51 7.78 1.47 6.78
C ALA A 51 7.56 1.77 8.27
N ARG A 52 6.55 2.59 8.60
CA ARG A 52 6.15 2.87 9.98
C ARG A 52 5.66 1.63 10.71
N ALA A 53 4.85 0.80 10.07
CA ALA A 53 4.35 -0.44 10.67
C ALA A 53 5.49 -1.40 11.06
N ILE A 54 6.48 -1.57 10.17
CA ILE A 54 7.68 -2.39 10.45
C ILE A 54 8.46 -1.83 11.64
N LYS A 55 8.65 -0.50 11.69
CA LYS A 55 9.33 0.15 12.82
C LYS A 55 8.64 -0.13 14.16
N ILE A 56 7.31 -0.03 14.21
CA ILE A 56 6.54 -0.27 15.44
C ILE A 56 6.61 -1.74 15.88
N ILE A 57 6.59 -2.67 14.91
CA ILE A 57 6.79 -4.09 15.19
C ILE A 57 8.13 -4.31 15.90
N HIS A 58 9.20 -3.65 15.46
CA HIS A 58 10.51 -3.76 16.10
C HIS A 58 10.59 -3.08 17.48
N GLU A 59 9.84 -2.01 17.71
CA GLU A 59 9.87 -1.26 18.97
C GLU A 59 9.00 -1.90 20.08
N GLU A 60 7.82 -2.42 19.74
CA GLU A 60 6.81 -2.84 20.73
C GLU A 60 6.80 -4.35 21.00
N LEU A 61 7.28 -5.15 20.05
CA LEU A 61 7.23 -6.61 20.15
C LEU A 61 8.60 -7.18 20.55
N THR A 62 8.56 -8.23 21.35
CA THR A 62 9.75 -9.04 21.64
C THR A 62 10.20 -9.81 20.39
N GLU A 63 11.46 -10.25 20.32
CA GLU A 63 11.98 -11.02 19.17
C GLU A 63 11.08 -12.22 18.81
N ARG A 64 10.57 -12.91 19.83
CA ARG A 64 9.66 -14.06 19.65
C ARG A 64 8.31 -13.64 19.06
N GLU A 65 7.76 -12.51 19.48
CA GLU A 65 6.52 -11.96 18.91
C GLU A 65 6.74 -11.46 17.49
N GLN A 66 7.88 -10.82 17.22
CA GLN A 66 8.28 -10.36 15.90
C GLN A 66 8.38 -11.55 14.93
N GLU A 67 9.05 -12.64 15.30
CA GLU A 67 9.16 -13.84 14.47
C GLU A 67 7.78 -14.39 14.07
N ILE A 68 6.85 -14.46 15.02
CA ILE A 68 5.48 -14.93 14.78
C ILE A 68 4.71 -13.98 13.87
N ILE A 69 4.75 -12.66 14.13
CA ILE A 69 4.00 -11.67 13.34
C ILE A 69 4.57 -11.53 11.92
N ILE A 70 5.89 -11.44 11.79
CA ILE A 70 6.57 -11.35 10.50
C ILE A 70 6.28 -12.60 9.66
N GLY A 71 6.43 -13.79 10.25
CA GLY A 71 6.12 -15.05 9.58
C GLY A 71 4.65 -15.22 9.22
N ARG A 72 3.73 -14.77 10.10
CA ARG A 72 2.28 -14.93 9.87
C ARG A 72 1.77 -14.11 8.69
N TYR A 73 2.26 -12.88 8.56
CA TYR A 73 1.78 -11.91 7.58
C TYR A 73 2.72 -11.69 6.40
N GLY A 74 3.86 -12.39 6.37
CA GLY A 74 4.82 -12.31 5.27
C GLY A 74 5.49 -10.93 5.16
N LEU A 75 5.84 -10.34 6.30
CA LEU A 75 6.49 -9.03 6.35
C LEU A 75 7.98 -9.16 6.04
N GLY A 76 8.62 -8.09 5.54
CA GLY A 76 10.08 -8.06 5.35
C GLY A 76 10.62 -9.08 4.35
N SER A 77 9.83 -9.44 3.32
CA SER A 77 10.16 -10.47 2.31
C SER A 77 10.09 -11.92 2.81
N ALA A 78 9.57 -12.17 4.02
CA ALA A 78 9.25 -13.52 4.45
C ALA A 78 7.96 -14.02 3.74
N PRO A 79 7.87 -15.29 3.35
CA PRO A 79 6.59 -15.85 2.90
C PRO A 79 5.61 -15.96 4.08
N ALA A 80 4.34 -15.64 3.83
CA ALA A 80 3.29 -15.81 4.83
C ALA A 80 3.10 -17.29 5.17
N ALA A 81 3.08 -17.61 6.46
CA ALA A 81 2.91 -18.96 6.98
C ALA A 81 1.69 -19.04 7.90
N THR A 82 1.09 -20.22 7.99
CA THR A 82 0.02 -20.54 8.92
C THR A 82 0.54 -20.64 10.35
N GLN A 83 -0.34 -20.47 11.35
CA GLN A 83 0.00 -20.69 12.76
C GLN A 83 0.58 -22.09 13.02
N ARG A 84 0.16 -23.09 12.24
CA ARG A 84 0.63 -24.47 12.38
C ARG A 84 2.06 -24.62 11.88
N GLU A 85 2.37 -24.09 10.69
CA GLU A 85 3.72 -24.10 10.15
C GLU A 85 4.71 -23.32 11.04
N ILE A 86 4.27 -22.19 11.60
CA ILE A 86 5.06 -21.41 12.56
C ILE A 86 5.28 -22.22 13.85
N ALA A 87 4.24 -22.88 14.36
CA ALA A 87 4.34 -23.73 15.54
C ALA A 87 5.32 -24.89 15.36
N ASP A 88 5.25 -25.55 14.20
CA ASP A 88 6.15 -26.65 13.83
C ASP A 88 7.61 -26.16 13.75
N ARG A 89 7.86 -24.97 13.18
CA ARG A 89 9.20 -24.36 13.12
C ARG A 89 9.75 -23.99 14.50
N MET A 90 8.90 -23.45 15.38
CA MET A 90 9.29 -22.96 16.71
C MET A 90 9.27 -24.04 17.80
N GLY A 91 8.87 -25.28 17.47
CA GLY A 91 8.78 -26.38 18.43
C GLY A 91 7.76 -26.15 19.55
N ILE A 92 6.66 -25.44 19.28
CA ILE A 92 5.60 -25.15 20.25
C ILE A 92 4.23 -25.54 19.72
N SER A 93 3.20 -25.52 20.56
CA SER A 93 1.84 -25.81 20.09
C SER A 93 1.28 -24.66 19.25
N ARG A 94 0.47 -25.01 18.23
CA ARG A 94 -0.35 -24.04 17.46
C ARG A 94 -1.15 -23.10 18.36
N SER A 95 -1.78 -23.63 19.41
CA SER A 95 -2.54 -22.84 20.37
C SER A 95 -1.67 -21.82 21.10
N TYR A 96 -0.41 -22.14 21.36
CA TYR A 96 0.52 -21.19 21.99
C TYR A 96 0.93 -20.08 21.02
N VAL A 97 1.22 -20.40 19.74
CA VAL A 97 1.42 -19.40 18.68
C VAL A 97 0.21 -18.46 18.60
N SER A 98 -1.01 -19.00 18.58
CA SER A 98 -2.24 -18.19 18.51
C SER A 98 -2.39 -17.22 19.70
N ARG A 99 -2.01 -17.64 20.91
CA ARG A 99 -2.04 -16.76 22.10
C ARG A 99 -1.03 -15.63 21.97
N ILE A 100 0.19 -15.94 21.51
CA ILE A 100 1.24 -14.93 21.31
C ILE A 100 0.82 -13.94 20.22
N GLU A 101 0.34 -14.42 19.08
CA GLU A 101 -0.19 -13.59 17.98
C GLU A 101 -1.27 -12.63 18.48
N LYS A 102 -2.25 -13.14 19.24
CA LYS A 102 -3.32 -12.30 19.80
C LYS A 102 -2.79 -11.23 20.76
N SER A 103 -1.79 -11.56 21.57
CA SER A 103 -1.17 -10.61 22.49
C SER A 103 -0.38 -9.53 21.74
N ALA A 104 0.42 -9.94 20.76
CA ALA A 104 1.21 -9.03 19.91
C ALA A 104 0.32 -8.07 19.12
N LEU A 105 -0.74 -8.57 18.47
CA LEU A 105 -1.70 -7.73 17.75
C LEU A 105 -2.37 -6.70 18.66
N LYS A 106 -2.66 -7.07 19.91
CA LYS A 106 -3.21 -6.13 20.89
C LYS A 106 -2.21 -5.01 21.22
N LYS A 107 -0.93 -5.34 21.45
CA LYS A 107 0.12 -4.33 21.69
C LYS A 107 0.25 -3.36 20.52
N LEU A 108 0.29 -3.89 19.30
CA LEU A 108 0.35 -3.08 18.08
C LEU A 108 -0.87 -2.17 17.93
N HIS A 109 -2.08 -2.71 18.14
CA HIS A 109 -3.32 -1.94 18.08
C HIS A 109 -3.31 -0.79 19.11
N ASP A 110 -2.96 -1.08 20.36
CA ASP A 110 -2.93 -0.08 21.44
C ASP A 110 -1.90 1.02 21.14
N ARG A 111 -0.78 0.68 20.47
CA ARG A 111 0.23 1.65 20.05
C ARG A 111 -0.25 2.57 18.93
N ILE A 112 -0.96 2.01 17.94
CA ILE A 112 -1.47 2.75 16.77
C ILE A 112 -2.66 3.64 17.16
N CYS A 113 -3.49 3.20 18.09
CA CYS A 113 -4.71 3.92 18.50
C CYS A 113 -4.44 5.00 19.58
N ARG A 114 -3.19 5.15 20.05
CA ARG A 114 -2.84 6.20 21.02
C ARG A 114 -2.97 7.61 20.39
N PRO A 115 -3.63 8.57 21.05
CA PRO A 115 -3.70 9.95 20.57
C PRO A 115 -2.28 10.53 20.48
N GLY A 116 -1.96 11.12 19.33
CA GLY A 116 -0.62 11.62 18.99
C GLY A 116 0.15 10.75 17.98
N PHE A 117 -0.36 9.58 17.61
CA PHE A 117 0.28 8.69 16.63
C PHE A 117 0.18 9.18 15.17
N TYR A 118 -0.84 9.97 14.84
CA TYR A 118 -1.05 10.56 13.50
C TYR A 118 -0.44 11.96 13.31
N LEU A 119 0.36 12.46 14.26
CA LEU A 119 0.83 13.86 14.26
C LEU A 119 2.11 14.13 13.45
N PHE A 120 2.55 13.20 12.60
CA PHE A 120 3.65 13.42 11.64
C PHE A 120 3.42 12.67 10.34
#